data_AF-A0A382KKL5-F1
#
_entry.id   AF-A0A382KKL5-F1
#
_cell.length_a   1.000
_cell.length_b   1.000
_cell.length_c   1.000
_cell.angle_alpha   90.00
_cell.angle_beta   90.00
_cell.angle_gamma   90.00
#
_symmetry.space_group_name_H-M   'P 1'
#
loop_
_entity.id
_entity.type
_entity.pdbx_description
1 polymer ?
#
loop_
_entity_poly.entity_id
_entity_poly.type
_entity_poly.pdbx_seq_one_letter_code
_entity_poly.pdbx_strand_id
1 'polypeptide(L)'
;WAAGTDTETPTNLLTYNLRLGTTSGGGDVVAAASVGQPGNVGQTLVKEFNFSVVIDTLFWSVQTVDAGFAQSAFTTEDTIQVQRLVNSNQVIASVRQDVLGRGAAWGDYTGDGFVDLVVAGRDINGDTQTILYRNESGSLTRDEVSSINGLQNGALAWGDYDNDGDLDLFRSGSDRFGNEFTFLYKNTSGVFQIDSTQTQVLNSLNLKESSAAWGDYDNDGKLDLAINGKDRTGAFQTFLYHNTGTDHVLMRDTGQSLTATVNGDLAWGDIDNDGDLDLIISGQIAVAPLLVLEVYRNTSGILVKDTSQSLSGYLSSAMALADYDDDGDLDLAVNGGKGATVTPTLTLFSNNGTGLFTEDQTFGGAFGGSTAWGDYDNDGDYDLVMSGQDNNNEVITRIFRNNSGILVETIVDVLPG
;
A
#
# COMPACT_ATOMS: atom_id res chain seq x y z
N TRP A 1 -14.30 10.43 32.14
CA TRP A 1 -15.28 9.86 33.07
C TRP A 1 -16.38 10.88 33.38
N ALA A 2 -17.53 10.44 33.92
CA ALA A 2 -18.61 11.34 34.32
C ALA A 2 -18.36 11.98 35.70
N ALA A 3 -19.03 13.09 36.00
CA ALA A 3 -18.91 13.76 37.29
C ALA A 3 -19.52 12.92 38.43
N GLY A 4 -18.86 12.93 39.59
CA GLY A 4 -19.37 12.35 40.83
C GLY A 4 -20.44 13.21 41.49
N THR A 5 -21.06 12.67 42.54
CA THR A 5 -22.04 13.39 43.37
C THR A 5 -21.66 13.25 44.83
N ASP A 6 -21.87 14.31 45.60
CA ASP A 6 -21.66 14.34 47.04
C ASP A 6 -22.75 15.21 47.70
N THR A 7 -23.16 14.87 48.92
CA THR A 7 -24.24 15.57 49.62
C THR A 7 -23.78 16.88 50.27
N GLU A 8 -22.49 17.03 50.53
CA GLU A 8 -21.88 18.13 51.27
C GLU A 8 -21.07 19.06 50.36
N THR A 9 -20.43 18.52 49.33
CA THR A 9 -19.58 19.23 48.37
C THR A 9 -20.29 19.38 47.02
N PRO A 10 -20.56 20.61 46.56
CA PRO A 10 -21.11 20.84 45.23
C PRO A 10 -20.26 20.19 44.13
N THR A 11 -20.91 19.64 43.10
CA THR A 11 -20.24 18.88 42.02
C THR A 11 -19.09 19.62 41.35
N ASN A 12 -19.18 20.95 41.22
CA ASN A 12 -18.13 21.78 40.62
C ASN A 12 -16.93 22.03 41.55
N LEU A 13 -16.98 21.57 42.80
CA LEU A 13 -15.88 21.63 43.77
C LEU A 13 -15.26 20.26 44.04
N LEU A 14 -15.87 19.18 43.55
CA LEU A 14 -15.32 17.83 43.66
C LEU A 14 -14.03 17.69 42.86
N THR A 15 -13.09 16.96 43.43
CA THR A 15 -11.86 16.56 42.75
C THR A 15 -11.84 15.05 42.52
N TYR A 16 -10.97 14.57 41.64
CA TYR A 16 -10.94 13.18 41.23
C TYR A 16 -9.53 12.60 41.37
N ASN A 17 -9.48 11.37 41.84
CA ASN A 17 -8.30 10.55 41.83
C ASN A 17 -8.41 9.57 40.66
N LEU A 18 -7.49 9.68 39.71
CA LEU A 18 -7.30 8.70 38.65
C LEU A 18 -6.20 7.73 39.07
N ARG A 19 -6.50 6.43 39.03
CA ARG A 19 -5.51 5.36 39.06
C ARG A 19 -5.37 4.81 37.64
N LEU A 20 -4.14 4.77 37.13
CA LEU A 20 -3.81 4.25 35.80
C LEU A 20 -2.54 3.41 35.88
N GLY A 21 -2.57 2.20 35.34
CA GLY A 21 -1.41 1.31 35.34
C GLY A 21 -1.38 0.30 34.20
N THR A 22 -0.20 -0.31 34.01
CA THR A 22 0.06 -1.34 32.99
C THR A 22 -0.36 -2.75 33.44
N THR A 23 -0.79 -2.89 34.70
CA THR A 23 -1.33 -4.12 35.29
C THR A 23 -2.63 -3.80 36.03
N SER A 24 -3.52 -4.78 36.16
CA SER A 24 -4.77 -4.61 36.93
C SER A 24 -4.47 -4.17 38.36
N GLY A 25 -5.15 -3.13 38.83
CA GLY A 25 -4.88 -2.50 40.13
C GLY A 25 -3.65 -1.59 40.18
N GLY A 26 -2.87 -1.51 39.09
CA GLY A 26 -1.63 -0.74 39.00
C GLY A 26 -1.82 0.77 39.02
N GLY A 27 -0.82 1.49 39.49
CA GLY A 27 -0.74 2.95 39.51
C GLY A 27 0.62 3.47 39.05
N ASP A 28 1.33 2.66 38.25
CA ASP A 28 2.69 2.91 37.74
C ASP A 28 2.73 4.02 36.68
N VAL A 29 1.61 4.29 36.00
CA VAL A 29 1.48 5.39 35.05
C VAL A 29 0.95 6.64 35.75
N VAL A 30 -0.16 6.50 36.49
CA VAL A 30 -0.71 7.55 37.35
C VAL A 30 -1.11 6.94 38.69
N ALA A 31 -0.38 7.34 39.73
CA ALA A 31 -0.70 6.97 41.10
C ALA A 31 -1.78 7.89 41.67
N ALA A 32 -2.78 7.31 42.33
CA ALA A 32 -3.77 8.07 43.08
C ALA A 32 -3.12 8.91 44.19
N ALA A 33 -3.70 10.07 44.51
CA ALA A 33 -3.23 10.91 45.60
C ALA A 33 -3.33 10.17 46.94
N SER A 34 -2.40 10.49 47.84
CA SER A 34 -2.43 10.01 49.22
C SER A 34 -3.71 10.46 49.94
N VAL A 35 -4.15 9.67 50.91
CA VAL A 35 -5.32 9.99 51.74
C VAL A 35 -5.13 11.35 52.43
N GLY A 36 -6.20 12.16 52.49
CA GLY A 36 -6.18 13.49 53.10
C GLY A 36 -5.65 14.61 52.19
N GLN A 37 -5.61 14.38 50.87
CA GLN A 37 -5.28 15.37 49.85
C GLN A 37 -6.39 15.46 48.81
N PRO A 38 -6.49 16.59 48.06
CA PRO A 38 -7.32 16.64 46.85
C PRO A 38 -6.96 15.53 45.85
N GLY A 39 -7.91 15.19 44.99
CA GLY A 39 -7.67 14.23 43.91
C GLY A 39 -6.53 14.65 42.97
N ASN A 40 -5.72 13.68 42.53
CA ASN A 40 -4.50 13.92 41.74
C ASN A 40 -4.73 14.58 40.37
N VAL A 41 -5.96 14.56 39.84
CA VAL A 41 -6.33 15.20 38.57
C VAL A 41 -7.28 16.39 38.77
N GLY A 42 -7.44 16.86 40.00
CA GLY A 42 -8.28 18.02 40.31
C GLY A 42 -9.72 17.81 39.86
N GLN A 43 -10.35 18.82 39.28
CA GLN A 43 -11.75 18.79 38.84
C GLN A 43 -11.93 18.24 37.41
N THR A 44 -10.85 17.75 36.80
CA THR A 44 -10.85 17.28 35.41
C THR A 44 -11.69 16.03 35.25
N LEU A 45 -12.48 15.98 34.17
CA LEU A 45 -13.30 14.81 33.77
C LEU A 45 -12.76 14.09 32.52
N VAL A 46 -11.85 14.75 31.78
CA VAL A 46 -11.20 14.23 30.57
C VAL A 46 -9.70 14.47 30.71
N LYS A 47 -8.90 13.40 30.67
CA LYS A 47 -7.45 13.47 30.76
C LYS A 47 -6.85 12.79 29.54
N GLU A 48 -6.09 13.56 28.76
CA GLU A 48 -5.33 13.06 27.61
C GLU A 48 -3.92 12.66 28.05
N PHE A 49 -3.41 11.60 27.42
CA PHE A 49 -2.07 11.06 27.66
C PHE A 49 -1.38 10.85 26.32
N ASN A 50 -0.09 11.22 26.27
CA ASN A 50 0.80 10.91 25.16
C ASN A 50 1.88 9.96 25.68
N PHE A 51 1.93 8.76 25.13
CA PHE A 51 2.91 7.75 25.50
C PHE A 51 4.03 7.70 24.47
N SER A 52 5.28 7.62 24.93
CA SER A 52 6.46 7.39 24.07
C SER A 52 6.99 5.96 24.18
N VAL A 53 6.30 5.09 24.93
CA VAL A 53 6.65 3.70 25.18
C VAL A 53 5.43 2.81 24.91
N VAL A 54 5.67 1.56 24.54
CA VAL A 54 4.63 0.59 24.19
C VAL A 54 3.90 0.13 25.44
N ILE A 55 2.56 0.19 25.42
CA ILE A 55 1.70 -0.31 26.48
C ILE A 55 0.51 -1.01 25.82
N ASP A 56 0.36 -2.32 25.99
CA ASP A 56 -0.70 -3.07 25.31
C ASP A 56 -2.09 -2.74 25.87
N THR A 57 -2.21 -2.84 27.20
CA THR A 57 -3.46 -2.56 27.92
C THR A 57 -3.17 -1.68 29.12
N LEU A 58 -3.95 -0.61 29.24
CA LEU A 58 -4.00 0.20 30.44
C LEU A 58 -5.24 -0.14 31.25
N PHE A 59 -5.06 -0.28 32.56
CA PHE A 59 -6.12 -0.49 33.53
C PHE A 59 -6.35 0.81 34.27
N TRP A 60 -7.60 1.27 34.30
CA TRP A 60 -7.93 2.55 34.91
C TRP A 60 -9.19 2.49 35.76
N SER A 61 -9.18 3.29 36.82
CA SER A 61 -10.34 3.51 37.68
C SER A 61 -10.26 4.92 38.26
N VAL A 62 -11.43 5.47 38.61
CA VAL A 62 -11.52 6.81 39.19
C VAL A 62 -12.26 6.75 40.51
N GLN A 63 -11.86 7.59 41.46
CA GLN A 63 -12.63 7.86 42.67
C GLN A 63 -12.84 9.36 42.85
N THR A 64 -13.95 9.74 43.46
CA THR A 64 -14.28 11.13 43.80
C THR A 64 -13.68 11.48 45.16
N VAL A 65 -13.21 12.72 45.28
CA VAL A 65 -12.65 13.29 46.51
C VAL A 65 -13.35 14.62 46.80
N ASP A 66 -13.98 14.71 47.97
CA ASP A 66 -14.75 15.87 48.41
C ASP A 66 -13.86 16.99 48.98
N ALA A 67 -14.46 18.12 49.38
CA ALA A 67 -13.72 19.25 49.94
C ALA A 67 -13.13 18.98 51.35
N GLY A 68 -13.64 17.96 52.04
CA GLY A 68 -13.11 17.44 53.31
C GLY A 68 -12.06 16.34 53.15
N PHE A 69 -11.67 16.02 51.91
CA PHE A 69 -10.79 14.93 51.50
C PHE A 69 -11.31 13.51 51.78
N ALA A 70 -12.62 13.36 52.00
CA ALA A 70 -13.27 12.06 51.98
C ALA A 70 -13.24 11.50 50.56
N GLN A 71 -12.94 10.20 50.45
CA GLN A 71 -12.78 9.51 49.17
C GLN A 71 -13.91 8.50 48.98
N SER A 72 -14.50 8.45 47.79
CA SER A 72 -15.39 7.35 47.41
C SER A 72 -14.60 6.05 47.23
N ALA A 73 -15.31 4.93 47.06
CA ALA A 73 -14.69 3.77 46.43
C ALA A 73 -14.27 4.13 44.99
N PHE A 74 -13.22 3.48 44.49
CA PHE A 74 -12.92 3.49 43.06
C PHE A 74 -14.05 2.83 42.27
N THR A 75 -14.29 3.31 41.05
CA THR A 75 -15.16 2.64 40.09
C THR A 75 -14.66 1.22 39.81
N THR A 76 -15.53 0.39 39.22
CA THR A 76 -15.08 -0.82 38.55
C THR A 76 -13.96 -0.46 37.58
N GLU A 77 -12.90 -1.25 37.59
CA GLU A 77 -11.75 -1.04 36.72
C GLU A 77 -12.15 -1.33 35.27
N ASP A 78 -11.74 -0.45 34.38
CA ASP A 78 -11.99 -0.55 32.95
C ASP A 78 -10.65 -0.52 32.20
N THR A 79 -10.67 -0.89 30.93
CA THR A 79 -9.45 -1.07 30.13
C THR A 79 -9.43 -0.15 28.92
N ILE A 80 -8.23 0.34 28.59
CA ILE A 80 -7.94 0.99 27.31
C ILE A 80 -6.95 0.08 26.58
N GLN A 81 -7.35 -0.40 25.40
CA GLN A 81 -6.43 -1.07 24.48
C GLN A 81 -5.68 0.01 23.71
N VAL A 82 -4.36 0.05 23.89
CA VAL A 82 -3.48 0.93 23.11
C VAL A 82 -2.70 0.00 22.20
N GLN A 83 -3.39 -0.56 21.20
CA GLN A 83 -2.77 -1.51 20.29
C GLN A 83 -1.64 -0.80 19.53
N ARG A 84 -0.44 -1.38 19.60
CA ARG A 84 0.65 -1.08 18.69
C ARG A 84 0.70 -2.20 17.67
N LEU A 85 0.51 -1.85 16.39
CA LEU A 85 0.43 -2.81 15.29
C LEU A 85 1.75 -3.52 14.98
N VAL A 86 2.90 -3.09 15.53
CA VAL A 86 4.20 -3.74 15.28
C VAL A 86 5.15 -3.70 16.48
N ASN A 87 6.10 -4.64 16.57
CA ASN A 87 7.17 -4.71 17.60
C ASN A 87 8.46 -3.94 17.23
N SER A 88 8.60 -3.51 15.98
CA SER A 88 9.78 -2.81 15.49
C SER A 88 9.62 -1.29 15.58
N ASN A 89 10.72 -0.56 15.77
CA ASN A 89 10.83 0.90 15.61
C ASN A 89 11.87 1.25 14.54
N GLN A 90 12.14 0.31 13.65
CA GLN A 90 13.20 0.42 12.68
C GLN A 90 12.90 1.53 11.67
N VAL A 91 13.92 2.34 11.40
CA VAL A 91 13.93 3.27 10.28
C VAL A 91 14.84 2.65 9.22
N ILE A 92 14.26 2.28 8.09
CA ILE A 92 15.00 1.84 6.91
C ILE A 92 15.41 3.05 6.06
N ALA A 93 16.30 2.85 5.08
CA ALA A 93 16.78 3.95 4.28
C ALA A 93 15.62 4.57 3.48
N SER A 94 15.51 5.90 3.54
CA SER A 94 14.59 6.64 2.68
C SER A 94 15.20 6.76 1.30
N VAL A 95 14.44 6.34 0.30
CA VAL A 95 14.66 6.75 -1.09
C VAL A 95 13.50 7.64 -1.49
N ARG A 96 13.81 8.82 -2.03
CA ARG A 96 12.84 9.70 -2.64
C ARG A 96 12.44 9.09 -3.98
N GLN A 97 11.17 8.75 -4.11
CA GLN A 97 10.62 8.49 -5.43
C GLN A 97 10.43 9.82 -6.15
N ASP A 98 10.93 9.88 -7.37
CA ASP A 98 10.60 10.91 -8.35
C ASP A 98 9.71 10.34 -9.46
N VAL A 99 8.99 9.27 -9.13
CA VAL A 99 8.51 8.26 -10.08
C VAL A 99 7.05 7.99 -9.87
N LEU A 100 6.37 7.80 -10.98
CA LEU A 100 5.03 7.26 -11.11
C LEU A 100 5.20 5.73 -11.17
N GLY A 101 4.77 5.01 -10.12
CA GLY A 101 4.81 3.54 -10.09
C GLY A 101 5.59 2.93 -8.90
N ARG A 102 5.31 1.66 -8.62
CA ARG A 102 5.70 0.83 -7.46
C ARG A 102 7.21 0.75 -7.22
N GLY A 103 7.83 1.80 -6.68
CA GLY A 103 9.22 1.77 -6.23
C GLY A 103 9.42 1.03 -4.91
N ALA A 104 8.44 0.27 -4.44
CA ALA A 104 8.58 -0.68 -3.34
C ALA A 104 7.71 -1.92 -3.63
N ALA A 105 8.22 -3.10 -3.29
CA ALA A 105 7.46 -4.34 -3.41
C ALA A 105 7.85 -5.33 -2.33
N TRP A 106 6.85 -6.02 -1.79
CA TRP A 106 7.01 -7.08 -0.80
C TRP A 106 7.01 -8.45 -1.49
N GLY A 107 7.87 -9.36 -1.05
CA GLY A 107 7.94 -10.74 -1.56
C GLY A 107 8.98 -11.56 -0.79
N ASP A 108 8.74 -12.84 -0.55
CA ASP A 108 9.72 -13.74 0.07
C ASP A 108 10.75 -14.19 -0.98
N TYR A 109 11.78 -13.37 -1.21
CA TYR A 109 12.79 -13.68 -2.23
C TYR A 109 13.85 -14.65 -1.72
N THR A 110 13.90 -14.88 -0.41
CA THR A 110 14.85 -15.82 0.20
C THR A 110 14.29 -17.24 0.34
N GLY A 111 12.97 -17.41 0.16
CA GLY A 111 12.26 -18.67 0.29
C GLY A 111 12.21 -19.18 1.75
N ASP A 112 12.32 -18.29 2.73
CA ASP A 112 12.39 -18.64 4.15
C ASP A 112 11.05 -18.52 4.90
N GLY A 113 9.99 -18.16 4.18
CA GLY A 113 8.63 -17.99 4.68
C GLY A 113 8.36 -16.62 5.28
N PHE A 114 9.34 -15.72 5.31
CA PHE A 114 9.17 -14.33 5.72
C PHE A 114 9.16 -13.40 4.51
N VAL A 115 8.16 -12.53 4.44
CA VAL A 115 8.06 -11.58 3.33
C VAL A 115 9.14 -10.51 3.47
N ASP A 116 9.98 -10.38 2.45
CA ASP A 116 11.06 -9.41 2.34
C ASP A 116 10.61 -8.15 1.56
N LEU A 117 11.45 -7.11 1.50
CA LEU A 117 11.13 -5.83 0.87
C LEU A 117 12.22 -5.41 -0.13
N VAL A 118 11.83 -4.98 -1.33
CA VAL A 118 12.67 -4.17 -2.22
C VAL A 118 12.16 -2.74 -2.25
N VAL A 119 13.09 -1.78 -2.29
CA VAL A 119 12.77 -0.37 -2.51
C VAL A 119 13.73 0.21 -3.55
N ALA A 120 13.22 1.00 -4.50
CA ALA A 120 14.02 1.76 -5.45
C ALA A 120 13.54 3.20 -5.61
N GLY A 121 14.48 4.06 -6.01
CA GLY A 121 14.26 5.49 -6.17
C GLY A 121 15.58 6.24 -6.17
N ARG A 122 15.57 7.48 -5.68
CA ARG A 122 16.78 8.29 -5.51
C ARG A 122 17.11 8.52 -4.05
N ASP A 123 18.37 8.55 -3.68
CA ASP A 123 18.77 9.06 -2.37
C ASP A 123 18.74 10.60 -2.33
N ILE A 124 19.09 11.16 -1.17
CA ILE A 124 19.14 12.61 -0.94
C ILE A 124 20.12 13.37 -1.85
N ASN A 125 21.11 12.67 -2.42
CA ASN A 125 22.07 13.24 -3.36
C ASN A 125 21.61 13.12 -4.82
N GLY A 126 20.47 12.47 -5.06
CA GLY A 126 19.93 12.22 -6.39
C GLY A 126 20.51 10.99 -7.08
N ASP A 127 21.31 10.18 -6.38
CA ASP A 127 21.80 8.92 -6.92
C ASP A 127 20.70 7.87 -6.87
N THR A 128 20.51 7.15 -7.97
CA THR A 128 19.52 6.07 -8.05
C THR A 128 19.94 4.88 -7.19
N GLN A 129 19.00 4.33 -6.43
CA GLN A 129 19.18 3.20 -5.52
C GLN A 129 18.17 2.09 -5.84
N THR A 130 18.58 0.84 -5.64
CA THR A 130 17.71 -0.33 -5.47
C THR A 130 18.24 -1.06 -4.25
N ILE A 131 17.42 -1.20 -3.23
CA ILE A 131 17.81 -1.71 -1.91
C ILE A 131 16.90 -2.89 -1.58
N LEU A 132 17.52 -4.04 -1.32
CA LEU A 132 16.85 -5.22 -0.82
C LEU A 132 16.96 -5.26 0.70
N TYR A 133 15.87 -5.64 1.35
CA TYR A 133 15.74 -5.81 2.78
C TYR A 133 15.21 -7.20 3.07
N ARG A 134 16.01 -8.02 3.75
CA ARG A 134 15.60 -9.32 4.25
C ARG A 134 14.84 -9.19 5.55
N ASN A 135 13.74 -9.91 5.70
CA ASN A 135 12.97 -9.98 6.92
C ASN A 135 13.50 -11.09 7.84
N GLU A 136 14.34 -10.72 8.79
CA GLU A 136 14.88 -11.63 9.80
C GLU A 136 13.95 -11.69 11.02
N SER A 137 12.80 -12.38 10.86
CA SER A 137 11.81 -12.58 11.94
C SER A 137 11.24 -11.28 12.53
N GLY A 138 10.82 -10.35 11.65
CA GLY A 138 10.16 -9.09 12.01
C GLY A 138 11.08 -7.87 12.02
N SER A 139 12.34 -8.02 11.61
CA SER A 139 13.29 -6.92 11.44
C SER A 139 13.88 -6.96 10.03
N LEU A 140 13.93 -5.81 9.35
CA LEU A 140 14.42 -5.69 7.98
C LEU A 140 15.92 -5.41 7.94
N THR A 141 16.74 -6.37 7.55
CA THR A 141 18.20 -6.16 7.37
C THR A 141 18.51 -5.90 5.91
N ARG A 142 19.34 -4.90 5.62
CA ARG A 142 19.75 -4.61 4.24
C ARG A 142 20.60 -5.76 3.70
N ASP A 143 20.24 -6.25 2.52
CA ASP A 143 21.09 -7.18 1.77
C ASP A 143 22.23 -6.40 1.11
N GLU A 144 23.45 -6.63 1.61
CA GLU A 144 24.69 -6.02 1.11
C GLU A 144 25.42 -6.94 0.10
N VAL A 145 24.91 -8.14 -0.15
CA VAL A 145 25.49 -9.12 -1.08
C VAL A 145 24.98 -8.88 -2.49
N SER A 146 23.67 -8.62 -2.62
CA SER A 146 23.01 -8.40 -3.89
C SER A 146 23.30 -6.99 -4.43
N SER A 147 24.09 -6.90 -5.50
CA SER A 147 24.37 -5.61 -6.17
C SER A 147 23.41 -5.38 -7.33
N ILE A 148 22.29 -4.72 -7.02
CA ILE A 148 21.29 -4.33 -8.02
C ILE A 148 21.42 -2.82 -8.28
N ASN A 149 21.69 -2.45 -9.53
CA ASN A 149 21.74 -1.04 -9.91
C ASN A 149 20.42 -0.33 -9.58
N GLY A 150 20.55 0.93 -9.16
CA GLY A 150 19.40 1.78 -8.90
C GLY A 150 18.61 2.15 -10.15
N LEU A 151 17.35 2.52 -9.94
CA LEU A 151 16.47 3.01 -10.99
C LEU A 151 15.69 4.26 -10.54
N GLN A 152 15.24 5.02 -11.53
CA GLN A 152 14.20 6.03 -11.41
C GLN A 152 13.25 5.96 -12.62
N ASN A 153 12.08 6.54 -12.49
CA ASN A 153 11.05 6.66 -13.51
C ASN A 153 10.69 5.31 -14.14
N GLY A 154 10.39 4.29 -13.35
CA GLY A 154 9.99 2.98 -13.87
C GLY A 154 9.43 2.05 -12.79
N ALA A 155 9.42 0.76 -13.10
CA ALA A 155 8.73 -0.25 -12.32
C ALA A 155 9.71 -1.24 -11.66
N LEU A 156 9.27 -1.80 -10.54
CA LEU A 156 9.77 -3.02 -9.94
C LEU A 156 8.62 -4.03 -9.84
N ALA A 157 8.89 -5.30 -10.15
CA ALA A 157 7.92 -6.36 -9.94
C ALA A 157 8.63 -7.68 -9.60
N TRP A 158 8.18 -8.32 -8.52
CA TRP A 158 8.53 -9.70 -8.20
C TRP A 158 7.74 -10.66 -9.06
N GLY A 159 8.38 -11.72 -9.54
CA GLY A 159 7.70 -12.83 -10.20
C GLY A 159 8.65 -14.00 -10.41
N ASP A 160 8.19 -15.22 -10.18
CA ASP A 160 8.91 -16.45 -10.51
C ASP A 160 8.68 -16.77 -12.00
N TYR A 161 9.44 -16.11 -12.88
CA TYR A 161 9.19 -16.20 -14.32
C TYR A 161 9.73 -17.52 -14.90
N ASP A 162 10.68 -18.17 -14.23
CA ASP A 162 11.22 -19.45 -14.66
C ASP A 162 10.71 -20.67 -13.88
N ASN A 163 9.71 -20.45 -13.02
CA ASN A 163 8.95 -21.47 -12.30
C ASN A 163 9.86 -22.40 -11.49
N ASP A 164 10.92 -21.85 -10.90
CA ASP A 164 11.89 -22.57 -10.08
C ASP A 164 11.62 -22.44 -8.57
N GLY A 165 10.62 -21.63 -8.20
CA GLY A 165 10.17 -21.39 -6.83
C GLY A 165 10.87 -20.23 -6.13
N ASP A 166 11.89 -19.62 -6.73
CA ASP A 166 12.53 -18.42 -6.22
C ASP A 166 11.91 -17.16 -6.88
N LEU A 167 11.58 -16.13 -6.11
CA LEU A 167 11.09 -14.88 -6.71
C LEU A 167 12.22 -14.14 -7.45
N ASP A 168 12.01 -13.86 -8.73
CA ASP A 168 12.90 -13.04 -9.57
C ASP A 168 12.48 -11.57 -9.59
N LEU A 169 13.41 -10.68 -9.96
CA LEU A 169 13.17 -9.24 -9.96
C LEU A 169 13.18 -8.66 -11.37
N PHE A 170 12.01 -8.21 -11.82
CA PHE A 170 11.88 -7.34 -12.99
C PHE A 170 12.17 -5.89 -12.63
N ARG A 171 12.84 -5.17 -13.53
CA ARG A 171 12.95 -3.71 -13.44
C ARG A 171 12.95 -2.99 -14.79
N SER A 172 12.35 -1.81 -14.81
CA SER A 172 12.40 -0.86 -15.91
C SER A 172 12.67 0.56 -15.39
N GLY A 173 12.93 1.50 -16.29
CA GLY A 173 13.11 2.90 -15.95
C GLY A 173 14.36 3.49 -16.55
N SER A 174 15.03 4.34 -15.79
CA SER A 174 16.25 5.03 -16.20
C SER A 174 17.28 5.08 -15.07
N ASP A 175 18.55 5.21 -15.43
CA ASP A 175 19.63 5.46 -14.47
C ASP A 175 19.67 6.95 -14.06
N ARG A 176 20.60 7.31 -13.18
CA ARG A 176 20.79 8.71 -12.74
C ARG A 176 21.11 9.69 -13.87
N PHE A 177 21.55 9.21 -15.03
CA PHE A 177 21.86 10.02 -16.21
C PHE A 177 20.68 10.08 -17.20
N GLY A 178 19.58 9.39 -16.89
CA GLY A 178 18.40 9.30 -17.74
C GLY A 178 18.50 8.26 -18.84
N ASN A 179 19.51 7.37 -18.83
CA ASN A 179 19.59 6.29 -19.81
C ASN A 179 18.54 5.23 -19.46
N GLU A 180 17.60 4.99 -20.38
CA GLU A 180 16.53 4.04 -20.15
C GLU A 180 17.01 2.59 -20.26
N PHE A 181 16.44 1.71 -19.45
CA PHE A 181 16.75 0.29 -19.42
C PHE A 181 15.55 -0.60 -19.08
N THR A 182 15.67 -1.88 -19.39
CA THR A 182 14.76 -2.93 -18.92
C THR A 182 15.59 -4.18 -18.64
N PHE A 183 15.53 -4.69 -17.41
CA PHE A 183 16.34 -5.83 -16.96
C PHE A 183 15.48 -6.82 -16.17
N LEU A 184 15.80 -8.09 -16.34
CA LEU A 184 15.28 -9.17 -15.50
C LEU A 184 16.46 -9.78 -14.74
N TYR A 185 16.31 -9.88 -13.42
CA TYR A 185 17.28 -10.51 -12.54
C TYR A 185 16.75 -11.85 -12.10
N LYS A 186 17.39 -12.93 -12.57
CA LYS A 186 17.15 -14.27 -12.07
C LYS A 186 17.71 -14.38 -10.65
N ASN A 187 16.87 -14.82 -9.73
CA ASN A 187 17.25 -15.22 -8.40
C ASN A 187 17.67 -16.69 -8.43
N THR A 188 18.70 -17.03 -7.68
CA THR A 188 19.07 -18.42 -7.47
C THR A 188 19.51 -18.56 -6.03
N SER A 189 18.58 -19.00 -5.19
CA SER A 189 18.77 -19.17 -3.75
C SER A 189 19.24 -17.87 -3.05
N GLY A 190 18.56 -16.75 -3.34
CA GLY A 190 18.81 -15.44 -2.75
C GLY A 190 19.95 -14.65 -3.41
N VAL A 191 20.48 -15.11 -4.55
CA VAL A 191 21.54 -14.41 -5.30
C VAL A 191 20.99 -13.96 -6.65
N PHE A 192 20.92 -12.65 -6.84
CA PHE A 192 20.42 -12.05 -8.08
C PHE A 192 21.51 -11.89 -9.15
N GLN A 193 21.22 -12.33 -10.37
CA GLN A 193 22.04 -12.10 -11.55
C GLN A 193 21.19 -11.65 -12.72
N ILE A 194 21.72 -10.75 -13.56
CA ILE A 194 21.02 -10.34 -14.78
C ILE A 194 20.90 -11.56 -15.70
N ASP A 195 19.66 -11.92 -16.06
CA ASP A 195 19.44 -12.87 -17.14
C ASP A 195 19.68 -12.14 -18.47
N SER A 196 20.84 -12.39 -19.06
CA SER A 196 21.24 -11.76 -20.33
C SER A 196 20.38 -12.19 -21.52
N THR A 197 19.80 -13.39 -21.48
CA THR A 197 18.94 -13.92 -22.55
C THR A 197 17.65 -13.10 -22.59
N GLN A 198 16.98 -12.98 -21.45
CA GLN A 198 15.74 -12.20 -21.32
C GLN A 198 16.00 -10.73 -21.55
N THR A 199 17.08 -10.21 -20.97
CA THR A 199 17.51 -8.83 -21.16
C THR A 199 17.76 -8.51 -22.62
N GLN A 200 18.25 -9.43 -23.45
CA GLN A 200 18.40 -9.16 -24.88
C GLN A 200 17.06 -8.98 -25.59
N VAL A 201 16.04 -9.76 -25.22
CA VAL A 201 14.69 -9.67 -25.78
C VAL A 201 13.95 -8.42 -25.30
N LEU A 202 14.13 -8.06 -24.02
CA LEU A 202 13.51 -6.90 -23.40
C LEU A 202 14.27 -5.59 -23.69
N ASN A 203 15.56 -5.61 -23.96
CA ASN A 203 16.38 -4.39 -24.17
C ASN A 203 15.97 -3.56 -25.39
N SER A 204 15.15 -4.08 -26.31
CA SER A 204 14.56 -3.22 -27.35
C SER A 204 13.50 -2.25 -26.81
N LEU A 205 13.00 -2.47 -25.59
CA LEU A 205 11.99 -1.66 -24.91
C LEU A 205 12.59 -0.37 -24.36
N ASN A 206 13.48 -0.51 -23.38
CA ASN A 206 14.04 0.57 -22.55
C ASN A 206 12.96 1.61 -22.21
N LEU A 207 11.91 1.16 -21.51
CA LEU A 207 10.79 2.03 -21.13
C LEU A 207 11.07 2.73 -19.80
N LYS A 208 10.77 4.02 -19.77
CA LYS A 208 10.63 4.82 -18.54
C LYS A 208 9.17 5.23 -18.34
N GLU A 209 8.88 5.87 -17.20
CA GLU A 209 7.53 6.29 -16.84
C GLU A 209 6.56 5.09 -16.91
N SER A 210 7.07 3.92 -16.51
CA SER A 210 6.52 2.60 -16.79
C SER A 210 5.94 1.94 -15.54
N SER A 211 4.91 1.12 -15.75
CA SER A 211 4.44 0.08 -14.82
C SER A 211 4.59 -1.29 -15.48
N ALA A 212 4.66 -2.33 -14.65
CA ALA A 212 4.77 -3.72 -15.06
C ALA A 212 3.99 -4.64 -14.10
N ALA A 213 3.34 -5.65 -14.66
CA ALA A 213 2.57 -6.63 -13.89
C ALA A 213 2.75 -8.03 -14.49
N TRP A 214 3.00 -8.99 -13.61
CA TRP A 214 3.06 -10.41 -13.95
C TRP A 214 1.69 -11.06 -13.83
N GLY A 215 1.34 -11.92 -14.77
CA GLY A 215 0.09 -12.71 -14.75
C GLY A 215 0.16 -13.84 -15.78
N ASP A 216 -0.47 -14.96 -15.51
CA ASP A 216 -0.59 -16.09 -16.45
C ASP A 216 -1.82 -15.84 -17.34
N TYR A 217 -1.64 -15.13 -18.46
CA TYR A 217 -2.80 -14.66 -19.25
C TYR A 217 -3.33 -15.74 -20.19
N ASP A 218 -2.60 -16.83 -20.43
CA ASP A 218 -3.08 -17.94 -21.27
C ASP A 218 -3.35 -19.23 -20.47
N ASN A 219 -3.31 -19.14 -19.14
CA ASN A 219 -3.60 -20.21 -18.20
C ASN A 219 -2.72 -21.46 -18.42
N ASP A 220 -1.46 -21.24 -18.82
CA ASP A 220 -0.49 -22.31 -19.11
C ASP A 220 0.43 -22.66 -17.93
N GLY A 221 0.25 -21.96 -16.80
CA GLY A 221 0.97 -22.14 -15.55
C GLY A 221 2.30 -21.39 -15.51
N LYS A 222 2.53 -20.43 -16.41
CA LYS A 222 3.77 -19.64 -16.46
C LYS A 222 3.44 -18.16 -16.44
N LEU A 223 4.24 -17.40 -15.70
CA LEU A 223 4.02 -15.96 -15.59
C LEU A 223 4.43 -15.25 -16.88
N ASP A 224 3.51 -14.43 -17.39
CA ASP A 224 3.70 -13.50 -18.50
C ASP A 224 3.81 -12.07 -18.01
N LEU A 225 4.36 -11.19 -18.83
CA LEU A 225 4.66 -9.82 -18.45
C LEU A 225 3.86 -8.81 -19.29
N ALA A 226 2.98 -8.06 -18.65
CA ALA A 226 2.46 -6.81 -19.19
C ALA A 226 3.32 -5.64 -18.74
N ILE A 227 3.64 -4.73 -19.66
CA ILE A 227 4.43 -3.52 -19.39
C ILE A 227 3.93 -2.35 -20.22
N ASN A 228 3.83 -1.17 -19.60
CA ASN A 228 3.55 0.08 -20.31
C ASN A 228 4.68 1.10 -20.06
N GLY A 229 4.60 2.25 -20.73
CA GLY A 229 5.54 3.34 -20.51
C GLY A 229 5.93 4.06 -21.78
N LYS A 230 7.08 4.72 -21.75
CA LYS A 230 7.58 5.56 -22.84
C LYS A 230 8.96 5.13 -23.28
N ASP A 231 9.10 4.89 -24.58
CA ASP A 231 10.38 4.51 -25.17
C ASP A 231 11.33 5.70 -25.39
N ARG A 232 12.53 5.41 -25.88
CA ARG A 232 13.58 6.41 -26.15
C ARG A 232 13.21 7.44 -27.22
N THR A 233 12.26 7.12 -28.09
CA THR A 233 11.73 8.06 -29.11
C THR A 233 10.66 8.99 -28.53
N GLY A 234 10.18 8.67 -27.33
CA GLY A 234 9.10 9.36 -26.66
C GLY A 234 7.72 8.83 -26.99
N ALA A 235 7.62 7.73 -27.75
CA ALA A 235 6.35 7.08 -28.03
C ALA A 235 5.87 6.30 -26.80
N PHE A 236 4.57 6.38 -26.54
CA PHE A 236 3.94 5.59 -25.49
C PHE A 236 3.78 4.16 -26.00
N GLN A 237 3.90 3.20 -25.09
CA GLN A 237 3.92 1.78 -25.42
C GLN A 237 3.15 1.01 -24.36
N THR A 238 2.44 -0.03 -24.80
CA THR A 238 1.98 -1.10 -23.94
C THR A 238 2.22 -2.42 -24.65
N PHE A 239 2.89 -3.34 -23.98
CA PHE A 239 3.28 -4.63 -24.53
C PHE A 239 2.89 -5.75 -23.59
N LEU A 240 2.53 -6.88 -24.19
CA LEU A 240 2.39 -8.16 -23.52
C LEU A 240 3.51 -9.09 -24.01
N TYR A 241 4.14 -9.78 -23.07
CA TYR A 241 5.20 -10.75 -23.33
C TYR A 241 4.76 -12.12 -22.81
N HIS A 242 4.60 -13.06 -23.74
CA HIS A 242 4.29 -14.45 -23.46
C HIS A 242 5.54 -15.23 -23.06
N ASN A 243 5.44 -15.96 -21.98
CA ASN A 243 6.45 -16.90 -21.51
C ASN A 243 6.27 -18.24 -22.21
N THR A 244 7.10 -18.43 -23.24
CA THR A 244 6.99 -19.62 -24.11
C THR A 244 7.29 -20.94 -23.42
N GLY A 245 7.77 -20.92 -22.17
CA GLY A 245 8.13 -22.11 -21.39
C GLY A 245 9.38 -22.85 -21.86
N THR A 246 9.86 -22.61 -23.08
CA THR A 246 11.15 -23.13 -23.55
C THR A 246 12.24 -22.19 -23.07
N ASP A 247 13.08 -22.65 -22.13
CA ASP A 247 14.08 -21.82 -21.44
C ASP A 247 13.49 -20.54 -20.81
N HIS A 248 12.16 -20.55 -20.55
CA HIS A 248 11.39 -19.44 -19.98
C HIS A 248 11.57 -18.11 -20.72
N VAL A 249 11.77 -18.16 -22.04
CA VAL A 249 11.96 -16.97 -22.86
C VAL A 249 10.67 -16.19 -23.01
N LEU A 250 10.71 -14.93 -22.59
CA LEU A 250 9.65 -13.95 -22.81
C LEU A 250 9.67 -13.47 -24.26
N MET A 251 8.57 -13.67 -24.97
CA MET A 251 8.40 -13.23 -26.35
C MET A 251 7.23 -12.27 -26.45
N ARG A 252 7.45 -11.14 -27.13
CA ARG A 252 6.37 -10.17 -27.33
C ARG A 252 5.21 -10.81 -28.11
N ASP A 253 4.03 -10.79 -27.52
CA ASP A 253 2.80 -11.10 -28.23
C ASP A 253 2.40 -9.89 -29.08
N THR A 254 2.45 -10.07 -30.39
CA THR A 254 2.10 -9.04 -31.38
C THR A 254 0.69 -9.20 -31.93
N GLY A 255 -0.03 -10.25 -31.50
CA GLY A 255 -1.43 -10.50 -31.82
C GLY A 255 -2.39 -9.67 -30.98
N GLN A 256 -1.97 -9.21 -29.79
CA GLN A 256 -2.80 -8.39 -28.91
C GLN A 256 -2.87 -6.93 -29.39
N SER A 257 -4.02 -6.30 -29.16
CA SER A 257 -4.25 -4.89 -29.48
C SER A 257 -4.54 -4.10 -28.20
N LEU A 258 -3.47 -3.74 -27.49
CA LEU A 258 -3.55 -2.94 -26.26
C LEU A 258 -3.35 -1.45 -26.55
N THR A 259 -4.05 -0.60 -25.80
CA THR A 259 -3.88 0.86 -25.87
C THR A 259 -2.54 1.23 -25.26
N ALA A 260 -1.71 1.91 -26.05
CA ALA A 260 -0.38 2.33 -25.62
C ALA A 260 -0.45 3.48 -24.58
N THR A 261 -0.01 3.20 -23.35
CA THR A 261 -0.09 4.11 -22.20
C THR A 261 1.27 4.41 -21.57
N VAL A 262 1.34 5.49 -20.80
CA VAL A 262 2.47 5.89 -19.96
C VAL A 262 1.93 6.52 -18.67
N ASN A 263 2.73 6.60 -17.60
CA ASN A 263 2.33 7.32 -16.38
C ASN A 263 1.00 6.79 -15.82
N GLY A 264 0.86 5.48 -15.78
CA GLY A 264 -0.30 4.80 -15.22
C GLY A 264 0.11 3.43 -14.72
N ASP A 265 -0.86 2.55 -14.56
CA ASP A 265 -0.64 1.25 -13.93
C ASP A 265 -1.29 0.11 -14.74
N LEU A 266 -0.87 -1.11 -14.42
CA LEU A 266 -1.35 -2.37 -14.99
C LEU A 266 -1.77 -3.29 -13.85
N ALA A 267 -2.95 -3.89 -13.94
CA ALA A 267 -3.42 -4.86 -12.95
C ALA A 267 -4.08 -6.06 -13.63
N TRP A 268 -3.72 -7.26 -13.18
CA TRP A 268 -4.35 -8.51 -13.58
C TRP A 268 -5.35 -8.96 -12.51
N GLY A 269 -6.47 -9.53 -12.93
CA GLY A 269 -7.45 -10.18 -12.06
C GLY A 269 -8.53 -10.86 -12.88
N ASP A 270 -9.19 -11.89 -12.32
CA ASP A 270 -10.36 -12.50 -12.94
C ASP A 270 -11.59 -11.62 -12.64
N ILE A 271 -11.93 -10.71 -13.56
CA ILE A 271 -12.88 -9.61 -13.27
C ILE A 271 -14.34 -10.03 -13.52
N ASP A 272 -14.60 -11.05 -14.37
CA ASP A 272 -15.94 -11.64 -14.54
C ASP A 272 -16.08 -13.08 -14.01
N ASN A 273 -15.11 -13.55 -13.22
CA ASN A 273 -15.12 -14.87 -12.60
C ASN A 273 -15.22 -16.02 -13.61
N ASP A 274 -14.63 -15.87 -14.79
CA ASP A 274 -14.62 -16.89 -15.84
C ASP A 274 -13.39 -17.82 -15.78
N GLY A 275 -12.43 -17.48 -14.92
CA GLY A 275 -11.20 -18.23 -14.67
C GLY A 275 -10.01 -17.78 -15.53
N ASP A 276 -10.19 -16.85 -16.47
CA ASP A 276 -9.11 -16.23 -17.22
C ASP A 276 -8.73 -14.87 -16.58
N LEU A 277 -7.43 -14.56 -16.48
CA LEU A 277 -7.01 -13.26 -15.96
C LEU A 277 -7.28 -12.15 -16.99
N ASP A 278 -8.07 -11.15 -16.59
CA ASP A 278 -8.32 -9.90 -17.30
C ASP A 278 -7.27 -8.84 -16.98
N LEU A 279 -7.09 -7.86 -17.89
CA LEU A 279 -6.11 -6.78 -17.75
C LEU A 279 -6.79 -5.41 -17.63
N ILE A 280 -6.47 -4.68 -16.57
CA ILE A 280 -6.81 -3.26 -16.42
C ILE A 280 -5.59 -2.41 -16.75
N ILE A 281 -5.79 -1.39 -17.60
CA ILE A 281 -4.77 -0.45 -18.03
C ILE A 281 -5.21 0.97 -17.68
N SER A 282 -4.38 1.72 -16.96
CA SER A 282 -4.56 3.16 -16.76
C SER A 282 -3.39 3.97 -17.31
N GLY A 283 -3.59 5.28 -17.47
CA GLY A 283 -2.51 6.22 -17.77
C GLY A 283 -2.83 7.18 -18.91
N GLN A 284 -1.78 7.85 -19.37
CA GLN A 284 -1.83 8.82 -20.45
C GLN A 284 -1.69 8.16 -21.82
N ILE A 285 -2.49 8.61 -22.79
CA ILE A 285 -2.38 8.22 -24.19
C ILE A 285 -2.02 9.43 -25.08
N ALA A 286 -1.55 9.17 -26.30
CA ALA A 286 -1.04 10.23 -27.20
C ALA A 286 -2.15 11.08 -27.88
N VAL A 287 -3.40 10.65 -27.80
CA VAL A 287 -4.56 11.26 -28.47
C VAL A 287 -5.73 11.42 -27.50
N ALA A 288 -6.74 12.24 -27.82
CA ALA A 288 -7.91 12.36 -26.95
C ALA A 288 -8.73 11.04 -26.92
N PRO A 289 -9.26 10.61 -25.75
CA PRO A 289 -9.14 11.25 -24.43
C PRO A 289 -7.73 11.08 -23.87
N LEU A 290 -7.10 12.16 -23.37
CA LEU A 290 -5.67 12.13 -23.02
C LEU A 290 -5.31 11.16 -21.88
N LEU A 291 -6.29 10.71 -21.10
CA LEU A 291 -6.15 9.75 -20.02
C LEU A 291 -7.18 8.64 -20.18
N VAL A 292 -6.80 7.42 -19.81
CA VAL A 292 -7.65 6.24 -19.91
C VAL A 292 -7.61 5.39 -18.62
N LEU A 293 -8.68 4.64 -18.43
CA LEU A 293 -8.81 3.51 -17.51
C LEU A 293 -9.65 2.49 -18.29
N GLU A 294 -9.00 1.44 -18.76
CA GLU A 294 -9.57 0.49 -19.73
C GLU A 294 -9.48 -0.93 -19.17
N VAL A 295 -10.57 -1.68 -19.27
CA VAL A 295 -10.61 -3.10 -18.95
C VAL A 295 -10.51 -3.88 -20.25
N TYR A 296 -9.66 -4.91 -20.26
CA TYR A 296 -9.51 -5.86 -21.35
C TYR A 296 -9.93 -7.23 -20.84
N ARG A 297 -10.99 -7.77 -21.42
CA ARG A 297 -11.47 -9.12 -21.13
C ARG A 297 -10.63 -10.13 -21.85
N ASN A 298 -10.19 -11.13 -21.12
CA ASN A 298 -9.48 -12.26 -21.63
C ASN A 298 -10.47 -13.37 -21.93
N THR A 299 -10.26 -14.07 -23.04
CA THR A 299 -10.94 -15.31 -23.29
C THR A 299 -9.95 -16.23 -23.97
N SER A 300 -9.41 -17.16 -23.19
CA SER A 300 -8.41 -18.14 -23.64
C SER A 300 -7.17 -17.50 -24.27
N GLY A 301 -6.58 -16.50 -23.59
CA GLY A 301 -5.35 -15.83 -24.01
C GLY A 301 -5.55 -14.68 -25.02
N ILE A 302 -6.78 -14.26 -25.27
CA ILE A 302 -7.08 -13.15 -26.20
C ILE A 302 -7.71 -12.00 -25.43
N LEU A 303 -6.98 -10.88 -25.33
CA LEU A 303 -7.43 -9.68 -24.66
C LEU A 303 -8.23 -8.78 -25.62
N VAL A 304 -9.48 -8.50 -25.24
CA VAL A 304 -10.39 -7.63 -25.98
C VAL A 304 -10.86 -6.51 -25.07
N LYS A 305 -10.68 -5.27 -25.51
CA LYS A 305 -11.15 -4.09 -24.77
C LYS A 305 -12.66 -4.17 -24.54
N ASP A 306 -13.07 -4.05 -23.28
CA ASP A 306 -14.47 -3.95 -22.89
C ASP A 306 -14.99 -2.54 -23.16
N THR A 307 -15.74 -2.41 -24.26
CA THR A 307 -16.33 -1.13 -24.67
C THR A 307 -17.63 -0.77 -23.95
N SER A 308 -18.12 -1.63 -23.05
CA SER A 308 -19.28 -1.35 -22.20
C SER A 308 -18.92 -0.50 -20.97
N GLN A 309 -17.64 -0.46 -20.60
CA GLN A 309 -17.11 0.34 -19.51
C GLN A 309 -17.30 1.85 -19.77
N SER A 310 -17.62 2.59 -18.71
CA SER A 310 -17.74 4.07 -18.74
C SER A 310 -16.88 4.70 -17.65
N LEU A 311 -15.57 4.44 -17.73
CA LEU A 311 -14.60 4.84 -16.70
C LEU A 311 -13.87 6.13 -17.06
N SER A 312 -13.64 6.98 -16.06
CA SER A 312 -12.77 8.15 -16.21
C SER A 312 -11.30 7.72 -16.19
N GLY A 313 -10.48 8.30 -17.07
CA GLY A 313 -9.05 8.00 -17.09
C GLY A 313 -8.26 8.66 -15.96
N TYR A 314 -7.11 8.06 -15.65
CA TYR A 314 -6.20 8.53 -14.60
C TYR A 314 -4.79 8.78 -15.15
N LEU A 315 -4.09 9.72 -14.49
CA LEU A 315 -2.66 9.98 -14.67
C LEU A 315 -1.94 9.65 -13.36
N SER A 316 -0.69 9.20 -13.46
CA SER A 316 0.19 9.00 -12.31
C SER A 316 -0.45 8.07 -11.28
N SER A 317 -1.15 7.04 -11.76
CA SER A 317 -2.03 6.22 -10.95
C SER A 317 -1.38 4.98 -10.36
N ALA A 318 -1.97 4.49 -9.28
CA ALA A 318 -1.75 3.16 -8.72
C ALA A 318 -3.10 2.46 -8.58
N MET A 319 -3.14 1.17 -8.93
CA MET A 319 -4.34 0.33 -8.89
C MET A 319 -4.14 -0.87 -7.97
N ALA A 320 -5.22 -1.24 -7.26
CA ALA A 320 -5.26 -2.44 -6.44
C ALA A 320 -6.65 -3.10 -6.54
N LEU A 321 -6.66 -4.42 -6.73
CA LEU A 321 -7.88 -5.23 -6.77
C LEU A 321 -8.05 -5.98 -5.45
N ALA A 322 -9.28 -6.01 -4.93
CA ALA A 322 -9.72 -6.82 -3.80
C ALA A 322 -11.26 -6.85 -3.79
N ASP A 323 -11.86 -7.86 -3.18
CA ASP A 323 -13.28 -7.85 -2.84
C ASP A 323 -13.44 -7.05 -1.53
N TYR A 324 -13.72 -5.74 -1.62
CA TYR A 324 -13.73 -4.89 -0.41
C TYR A 324 -15.09 -4.83 0.26
N ASP A 325 -16.16 -5.28 -0.39
CA ASP A 325 -17.51 -5.30 0.17
C ASP A 325 -18.05 -6.72 0.47
N ASP A 326 -17.17 -7.73 0.35
CA ASP A 326 -17.43 -9.15 0.62
C ASP A 326 -18.57 -9.74 -0.22
N ASP A 327 -18.75 -9.24 -1.45
CA ASP A 327 -19.78 -9.73 -2.37
C ASP A 327 -19.31 -10.91 -3.24
N GLY A 328 -18.01 -11.22 -3.20
CA GLY A 328 -17.36 -12.31 -3.90
C GLY A 328 -16.73 -11.92 -5.24
N ASP A 329 -16.80 -10.65 -5.62
CA ASP A 329 -16.26 -10.14 -6.88
C ASP A 329 -15.05 -9.24 -6.66
N LEU A 330 -14.07 -9.28 -7.57
CA LEU A 330 -12.93 -8.36 -7.48
C LEU A 330 -13.36 -6.92 -7.83
N ASP A 331 -13.21 -6.02 -6.87
CA ASP A 331 -13.38 -4.58 -7.02
C ASP A 331 -12.06 -3.87 -7.27
N LEU A 332 -12.13 -2.57 -7.59
CA LEU A 332 -10.97 -1.78 -7.97
C LEU A 332 -10.82 -0.50 -7.14
N ALA A 333 -9.65 -0.31 -6.52
CA ALA A 333 -9.19 0.99 -6.06
C ALA A 333 -8.24 1.63 -7.09
N VAL A 334 -8.47 2.91 -7.42
CA VAL A 334 -7.57 3.72 -8.25
C VAL A 334 -7.23 5.02 -7.54
N ASN A 335 -5.95 5.20 -7.21
CA ASN A 335 -5.41 6.45 -6.71
C ASN A 335 -4.64 7.16 -7.82
N GLY A 336 -4.94 8.42 -8.12
CA GLY A 336 -4.20 9.18 -9.12
C GLY A 336 -4.89 10.47 -9.58
N GLY A 337 -4.32 11.11 -10.58
CA GLY A 337 -4.88 12.29 -11.23
C GLY A 337 -6.07 11.96 -12.13
N LYS A 338 -7.29 12.12 -11.62
CA LYS A 338 -8.53 11.75 -12.32
C LYS A 338 -8.98 12.80 -13.34
N GLY A 339 -9.36 12.31 -14.52
CA GLY A 339 -10.07 13.08 -15.55
C GLY A 339 -9.27 14.22 -16.17
N ALA A 340 -9.93 15.03 -17.01
CA ALA A 340 -9.27 16.10 -17.77
C ALA A 340 -8.69 17.22 -16.89
N THR A 341 -9.18 17.39 -15.66
CA THR A 341 -8.65 18.36 -14.69
C THR A 341 -7.48 17.80 -13.89
N VAL A 342 -7.17 16.49 -14.03
CA VAL A 342 -6.05 15.82 -13.38
C VAL A 342 -6.09 16.04 -11.87
N THR A 343 -7.25 15.82 -11.26
CA THR A 343 -7.46 16.05 -9.82
C THR A 343 -7.04 14.80 -9.04
N PRO A 344 -6.09 14.88 -8.08
CA PRO A 344 -5.66 13.71 -7.32
C PRO A 344 -6.82 13.19 -6.48
N THR A 345 -7.22 11.97 -6.80
CA THR A 345 -8.46 11.35 -6.35
C THR A 345 -8.19 9.87 -6.11
N LEU A 346 -8.62 9.37 -4.96
CA LEU A 346 -8.78 7.95 -4.72
C LEU A 346 -10.24 7.61 -5.04
N THR A 347 -10.47 6.67 -5.95
CA THR A 347 -11.81 6.19 -6.30
C THR A 347 -11.87 4.69 -6.10
N LEU A 348 -12.90 4.23 -5.42
CA LEU A 348 -13.27 2.82 -5.35
C LEU A 348 -14.36 2.56 -6.38
N PHE A 349 -14.24 1.46 -7.09
CA PHE A 349 -15.21 0.99 -8.05
C PHE A 349 -15.70 -0.39 -7.60
N SER A 350 -17.02 -0.53 -7.42
CA SER A 350 -17.61 -1.84 -7.22
C SER A 350 -17.81 -2.55 -8.55
N ASN A 351 -17.51 -3.84 -8.55
CA ASN A 351 -17.86 -4.76 -9.61
C ASN A 351 -19.31 -5.26 -9.38
N ASN A 352 -19.97 -5.75 -10.42
CA ASN A 352 -21.34 -6.26 -10.34
C ASN A 352 -21.44 -7.77 -10.61
N GLY A 353 -20.31 -8.48 -10.47
CA GLY A 353 -20.16 -9.91 -10.79
C GLY A 353 -20.15 -10.27 -12.26
N THR A 354 -20.24 -9.28 -13.15
CA THR A 354 -20.03 -9.47 -14.59
C THR A 354 -18.83 -8.69 -15.09
N GLY A 355 -18.05 -8.09 -14.18
CA GLY A 355 -16.89 -7.26 -14.45
C GLY A 355 -17.18 -5.85 -14.96
N LEU A 356 -18.41 -5.35 -14.76
CA LEU A 356 -18.76 -3.97 -15.06
C LEU A 356 -18.57 -3.11 -13.81
N PHE A 357 -17.59 -2.23 -13.85
CA PHE A 357 -17.24 -1.37 -12.72
C PHE A 357 -18.14 -0.12 -12.64
N THR A 358 -18.56 0.23 -11.43
CA THR A 358 -19.28 1.48 -11.11
C THR A 358 -18.55 2.23 -10.00
N GLU A 359 -18.40 3.55 -10.14
CA GLU A 359 -17.83 4.38 -9.05
C GLU A 359 -18.73 4.30 -7.81
N ASP A 360 -18.18 3.82 -6.70
CA ASP A 360 -18.89 3.67 -5.43
C ASP A 360 -18.50 4.77 -4.44
N GLN A 361 -17.21 4.83 -4.09
CA GLN A 361 -16.67 5.78 -3.11
C GLN A 361 -15.53 6.63 -3.68
N THR A 362 -15.35 7.84 -3.14
CA THR A 362 -14.31 8.77 -3.60
C THR A 362 -13.76 9.61 -2.46
N PHE A 363 -12.44 9.73 -2.41
CA PHE A 363 -11.68 10.47 -1.41
C PHE A 363 -10.62 11.38 -2.07
N GLY A 364 -10.01 12.26 -1.26
CA GLY A 364 -8.82 12.98 -1.70
C GLY A 364 -7.66 12.01 -1.92
N GLY A 365 -7.11 11.99 -3.14
CA GLY A 365 -6.02 11.08 -3.51
C GLY A 365 -4.66 11.76 -3.57
N ALA A 366 -3.74 11.09 -4.24
CA ALA A 366 -2.38 11.53 -4.46
C ALA A 366 -1.89 11.12 -5.87
N PHE A 367 -0.84 11.77 -6.36
CA PHE A 367 -0.15 11.40 -7.58
C PHE A 367 1.06 10.51 -7.27
N GLY A 368 1.34 9.56 -8.16
CA GLY A 368 2.66 8.94 -8.24
C GLY A 368 3.08 8.19 -6.99
N GLY A 369 2.13 7.60 -6.29
CA GLY A 369 2.41 6.77 -5.12
C GLY A 369 1.97 5.33 -5.33
N SER A 370 1.54 4.70 -4.23
CA SER A 370 1.11 3.30 -4.22
C SER A 370 -0.27 3.18 -3.59
N THR A 371 -0.92 2.04 -3.80
CA THR A 371 -2.21 1.69 -3.22
C THR A 371 -2.22 0.20 -2.96
N ALA A 372 -2.63 -0.23 -1.78
CA ALA A 372 -2.64 -1.62 -1.37
C ALA A 372 -3.78 -1.91 -0.40
N TRP A 373 -4.38 -3.08 -0.57
CA TRP A 373 -5.37 -3.64 0.34
C TRP A 373 -4.71 -4.54 1.39
N GLY A 374 -5.31 -4.62 2.57
CA GLY A 374 -4.94 -5.57 3.62
C GLY A 374 -5.76 -5.35 4.87
N ASP A 375 -6.13 -6.43 5.55
CA ASP A 375 -6.79 -6.38 6.87
C ASP A 375 -5.75 -5.95 7.93
N TYR A 376 -5.66 -4.64 8.20
CA TYR A 376 -4.58 -4.11 9.04
C TYR A 376 -4.91 -4.18 10.53
N ASP A 377 -6.19 -4.20 10.91
CA ASP A 377 -6.62 -4.31 12.30
C ASP A 377 -7.20 -5.67 12.68
N ASN A 378 -7.14 -6.62 11.75
CA ASN A 378 -7.50 -8.02 11.93
C ASN A 378 -8.98 -8.20 12.29
N ASP A 379 -9.85 -7.43 11.65
CA ASP A 379 -11.31 -7.52 11.80
C ASP A 379 -11.97 -8.36 10.69
N GLY A 380 -11.21 -8.72 9.65
CA GLY A 380 -11.64 -9.56 8.54
C GLY A 380 -12.01 -8.80 7.27
N ASP A 381 -12.12 -7.47 7.33
CA ASP A 381 -12.42 -6.64 6.17
C ASP A 381 -11.09 -6.16 5.52
N TYR A 382 -11.05 -6.07 4.18
CA TYR A 382 -9.89 -5.46 3.52
C TYR A 382 -9.87 -3.96 3.72
N ASP A 383 -8.91 -3.45 4.49
CA ASP A 383 -8.62 -2.03 4.59
C ASP A 383 -7.71 -1.55 3.46
N LEU A 384 -7.61 -0.24 3.29
CA LEU A 384 -6.81 0.36 2.22
C LEU A 384 -5.75 1.32 2.76
N VAL A 385 -4.53 1.20 2.24
CA VAL A 385 -3.50 2.23 2.37
C VAL A 385 -3.17 2.82 1.00
N MET A 386 -2.98 4.15 0.97
CA MET A 386 -2.47 4.84 -0.20
C MET A 386 -1.40 5.84 0.17
N SER A 387 -0.48 6.09 -0.76
CA SER A 387 0.57 7.10 -0.63
C SER A 387 0.71 7.92 -1.90
N GLY A 388 1.50 8.99 -1.84
CA GLY A 388 1.90 9.77 -3.01
C GLY A 388 2.04 11.25 -2.68
N GLN A 389 1.94 12.09 -3.70
CA GLN A 389 2.01 13.54 -3.57
C GLN A 389 0.64 14.21 -3.78
N ASP A 390 0.24 15.10 -2.87
CA ASP A 390 -1.01 15.86 -2.99
C ASP A 390 -0.88 17.09 -3.91
N ASN A 391 -1.96 17.88 -4.04
CA ASN A 391 -1.97 19.12 -4.85
C ASN A 391 -1.04 20.23 -4.32
N ASN A 392 -0.62 20.17 -3.06
CA ASN A 392 0.29 21.13 -2.44
C ASN A 392 1.75 20.69 -2.53
N ASN A 393 2.02 19.60 -3.26
CA ASN A 393 3.30 18.92 -3.33
C ASN A 393 3.76 18.28 -2.02
N GLU A 394 2.85 18.08 -1.06
CA GLU A 394 3.13 17.36 0.19
C GLU A 394 3.07 15.86 -0.06
N VAL A 395 4.06 15.13 0.46
CA VAL A 395 4.02 13.67 0.45
C VAL A 395 3.09 13.22 1.56
N ILE A 396 2.12 12.39 1.21
CA ILE A 396 1.07 11.92 2.11
C ILE A 396 1.00 10.40 2.07
N THR A 397 0.66 9.82 3.21
CA THR A 397 0.19 8.45 3.33
C THR A 397 -1.13 8.49 4.11
N ARG A 398 -2.15 7.77 3.64
CA ARG A 398 -3.45 7.67 4.29
C ARG A 398 -3.87 6.22 4.41
N ILE A 399 -4.47 5.89 5.54
CA ILE A 399 -5.11 4.60 5.79
C ILE A 399 -6.61 4.83 5.87
N PHE A 400 -7.36 3.92 5.26
CA PHE A 400 -8.80 3.89 5.28
C PHE A 400 -9.21 2.57 5.91
N ARG A 401 -9.87 2.66 7.07
CA ARG A 401 -10.49 1.49 7.68
C ARG A 401 -11.76 1.14 6.91
N ASN A 402 -11.89 -0.12 6.52
CA ASN A 402 -13.11 -0.65 5.95
C ASN A 402 -14.03 -1.14 7.07
N ASN A 403 -15.33 -0.92 6.93
CA ASN A 403 -16.33 -1.50 7.83
C ASN A 403 -17.47 -2.03 6.97
N SER A 404 -17.30 -3.25 6.48
CA SER A 404 -18.24 -3.97 5.62
C SER A 404 -18.61 -3.19 4.35
N GLY A 405 -17.59 -2.87 3.55
CA GLY A 405 -17.73 -2.15 2.28
C GLY A 405 -17.73 -0.62 2.40
N ILE A 406 -17.64 -0.05 3.60
CA ILE A 406 -17.61 1.41 3.78
C ILE A 406 -16.26 1.86 4.33
N LEU A 407 -15.50 2.58 3.50
CA LEU A 407 -14.17 3.07 3.86
C LEU A 407 -14.23 4.41 4.57
N VAL A 408 -13.50 4.53 5.67
CA VAL A 408 -13.37 5.75 6.46
C VAL A 408 -11.89 6.08 6.66
N GLU A 409 -11.49 7.30 6.31
CA GLU A 409 -10.12 7.77 6.54
C GLU A 409 -9.79 7.78 8.04
N THR A 410 -8.75 7.05 8.43
CA THR A 410 -8.30 6.97 9.82
C THR A 410 -7.43 8.19 10.14
N ILE A 411 -7.91 9.06 11.04
CA ILE A 411 -7.19 10.30 11.45
C ILE A 411 -6.20 10.03 12.60
N VAL A 412 -6.28 8.84 13.22
CA VAL A 412 -5.52 8.50 14.45
C VAL A 412 -4.13 7.97 14.13
N ASP A 413 -3.96 7.33 12.96
CA ASP A 413 -2.69 6.76 12.51
C ASP A 413 -1.96 7.76 11.61
N VAL A 414 -1.33 8.76 12.23
CA VAL A 414 -0.48 9.72 11.50
C VAL A 414 0.80 9.00 11.09
N LEU A 415 0.79 8.43 9.89
CA LEU A 415 2.01 7.92 9.27
C LEU A 415 2.86 9.12 8.78
N PRO A 416 4.19 9.09 8.97
CA PRO A 416 5.06 10.10 8.37
C PRO A 416 4.95 10.01 6.85
N GLY A 417 4.69 11.16 6.21
CA GLY A 417 4.76 11.34 4.77
C GLY A 417 6.20 11.36 4.25
#